data_AF-A0A7L2NVL5-F1
#
_entry.id   AF-A0A7L2NVL5-F1
#
_cell.length_a   1.000
_cell.length_b   1.000
_cell.length_c   1.000
_cell.angle_alpha   90.00
_cell.angle_beta   90.00
_cell.angle_gamma   90.00
#
_symmetry.space_group_name_H-M   'P 1'
#
loop_
_entity.id
_entity.type
_entity.pdbx_description
1 polymer ?
#
loop_
_entity_poly.entity_id
_entity_poly.type
_entity_poly.pdbx_seq_one_letter_code
_entity_poly.pdbx_strand_id
1 'polypeptide(L)'
;ENLDPLRTFEVATVLGLPRCRVEGALQATMSLLSRCLGTGEDVALVLRDIGVLLVEQRKVRMRFYYDFLEAVSGKENLEKGVFKIQELLDMVVPQGVPVAALTSFGSVIVFP
;
A
#
# COMPACT_ATOMS: atom_id res chain seq x y z
N GLU A 1 7.75 15.16 15.62
CA GLU A 1 7.87 13.78 16.09
C GLU A 1 8.98 13.09 15.32
N ASN A 2 9.94 12.47 16.01
CA ASN A 2 10.88 11.57 15.36
C ASN A 2 10.09 10.30 15.03
N LEU A 3 9.66 10.16 13.78
CA LEU A 3 9.35 8.86 13.21
C LEU A 3 10.62 8.03 13.42
N ASP A 4 10.56 7.03 14.31
CA ASP A 4 11.62 6.03 14.45
C ASP A 4 12.00 5.63 13.02
N PRO A 5 13.24 5.84 12.57
CA PRO A 5 13.57 5.64 11.17
C PRO A 5 13.21 4.21 10.85
N LEU A 6 12.18 4.05 9.99
CA LEU A 6 11.77 2.81 9.32
C LEU A 6 13.01 1.95 9.26
N ARG A 7 13.05 0.79 9.94
CA ARG A 7 14.28 0.07 10.30
C ARG A 7 15.12 -0.29 9.07
N THR A 8 15.75 0.71 8.45
CA THR A 8 16.26 0.67 7.09
C THR A 8 17.48 -0.21 7.06
N PHE A 9 18.21 -0.22 8.18
CA PHE A 9 19.28 -1.15 8.44
C PHE A 9 18.81 -2.61 8.47
N GLU A 10 17.71 -2.92 9.17
CA GLU A 10 17.15 -4.29 9.19
C GLU A 10 16.65 -4.71 7.82
N VAL A 11 15.90 -3.83 7.13
CA VAL A 11 15.43 -4.07 5.77
C VAL A 11 16.59 -4.27 4.79
N ALA A 12 17.61 -3.41 4.85
CA ALA A 12 18.82 -3.54 4.05
C ALA A 12 19.54 -4.86 4.29
N THR A 13 19.61 -5.30 5.55
CA THR A 13 20.23 -6.57 5.94
C THR A 13 19.44 -7.75 5.38
N VAL A 14 18.11 -7.78 5.56
CA VAL A 14 17.23 -8.85 5.06
C VAL A 14 17.28 -8.95 3.53
N LEU A 15 17.33 -7.81 2.83
CA LEU A 15 17.36 -7.76 1.37
C LEU A 15 18.78 -7.93 0.77
N GLY A 16 19.83 -7.94 1.59
CA GLY A 16 21.22 -7.93 1.11
C GLY A 16 21.56 -6.67 0.29
N LEU A 17 20.89 -5.55 0.55
CA LEU A 17 21.06 -4.30 -0.19
C LEU A 17 21.86 -3.28 0.63
N PRO A 18 22.59 -2.35 -0.02
CA PRO A 18 23.18 -1.21 0.66
C PRO A 18 22.09 -0.36 1.32
N ARG A 19 22.32 0.07 2.57
CA ARG A 19 21.40 0.94 3.32
C ARG A 19 21.01 2.20 2.55
N CYS A 20 21.96 2.86 1.91
CA CYS A 20 21.69 4.06 1.09
C CYS A 20 20.72 3.80 -0.07
N ARG A 21 20.69 2.58 -0.61
CA ARG A 21 19.74 2.18 -1.67
C ARG A 21 18.32 2.07 -1.12
N VAL A 22 18.18 1.48 0.08
CA VAL A 22 16.89 1.38 0.79
C VAL A 22 16.39 2.78 1.17
N GLU A 23 17.26 3.63 1.70
CA GLU A 23 16.94 5.02 2.04
C GLU A 23 16.54 5.84 0.81
N GLY A 24 17.27 5.71 -0.29
CA GLY A 24 16.95 6.39 -1.55
C GLY A 24 15.59 5.96 -2.12
N ALA A 25 15.29 4.66 -2.10
CA ALA A 25 13.98 4.13 -2.53
C ALA A 25 12.83 4.67 -1.65
N LEU A 26 13.04 4.69 -0.33
CA LEU A 26 12.08 5.25 0.61
C LEU A 26 11.86 6.75 0.35
N GLN A 27 12.93 7.52 0.19
CA GLN A 27 12.84 8.96 -0.07
C GLN A 27 12.13 9.25 -1.40
N ALA A 28 12.42 8.49 -2.46
CA ALA A 28 11.74 8.63 -3.74
C ALA A 28 10.24 8.33 -3.63
N THR A 29 9.88 7.27 -2.90
CA THR A 29 8.49 6.89 -2.60
C THR A 29 7.76 8.00 -1.85
N MET A 30 8.35 8.50 -0.76
CA MET A 30 7.77 9.57 0.06
C MET A 30 7.60 10.87 -0.74
N SER A 31 8.56 11.20 -1.59
CA SER A 31 8.51 12.38 -2.46
C SER A 31 7.38 12.26 -3.50
N LEU A 32 7.19 11.08 -4.07
CA LEU A 32 6.08 10.81 -4.98
C LEU A 32 4.72 10.95 -4.27
N LEU A 33 4.57 10.32 -3.10
CA LEU A 33 3.35 10.41 -2.29
C LEU A 33 3.02 11.85 -1.93
N SER A 34 4.03 12.60 -1.46
CA SER A 34 3.88 14.02 -1.11
C SER A 34 3.43 14.85 -2.32
N ARG A 35 3.98 14.58 -3.51
CA ARG A 35 3.56 15.24 -4.74
C ARG A 35 2.10 14.94 -5.09
N CYS A 36 1.68 13.68 -5.06
CA CYS A 36 0.30 13.28 -5.35
C CYS A 36 -0.70 13.93 -4.37
N LEU A 37 -0.36 13.98 -3.09
CA LEU A 37 -1.19 14.65 -2.08
C LEU A 37 -1.23 16.17 -2.28
N GLY A 38 -0.12 16.78 -2.72
CA GLY A 38 0.00 18.20 -2.94
C GLY A 38 -0.75 18.70 -4.19
N THR A 39 -0.77 17.92 -5.28
CA THR A 39 -1.54 18.27 -6.49
C THR A 39 -3.04 18.12 -6.27
N GLY A 40 -3.45 17.24 -5.34
CA GLY A 40 -4.86 16.95 -5.07
C GLY A 40 -5.54 16.17 -6.20
N GLU A 41 -4.77 15.65 -7.14
CA GLU A 41 -5.25 14.75 -8.18
C GLU A 41 -5.56 13.38 -7.57
N ASP A 42 -6.56 12.71 -8.13
CA ASP A 42 -6.86 11.33 -7.74
C ASP A 42 -5.77 10.41 -8.32
N VAL A 43 -5.14 9.60 -7.45
CA VAL A 43 -4.04 8.69 -7.81
C VAL A 43 -4.21 7.34 -7.14
N ALA A 44 -4.05 6.27 -7.92
CA ALA A 44 -3.96 4.91 -7.42
C ALA A 44 -2.49 4.47 -7.39
N LEU A 45 -1.98 4.09 -6.23
CA LEU A 45 -0.62 3.57 -6.08
C LEU A 45 -0.70 2.08 -5.80
N VAL A 46 -0.24 1.27 -6.74
CA VAL A 46 -0.25 -0.20 -6.64
C VAL A 46 1.02 -0.67 -5.96
N LEU A 47 0.86 -1.34 -4.82
CA LEU A 47 1.89 -2.07 -4.11
C LEU A 47 1.68 -3.55 -4.41
N ARG A 48 2.42 -4.07 -5.39
CA ARG A 48 2.11 -5.31 -6.13
C ARG A 48 1.70 -6.52 -5.27
N ASP A 49 2.37 -6.72 -4.14
CA ASP A 49 2.15 -7.88 -3.26
C ASP A 49 1.41 -7.52 -1.97
N ILE A 50 0.94 -6.27 -1.85
CA ILE A 50 0.34 -5.74 -0.61
C ILE A 50 -1.09 -5.25 -0.87
N GLY A 51 -1.29 -4.40 -1.87
CA GLY A 51 -2.57 -3.77 -2.14
C GLY A 51 -2.48 -2.49 -2.95
N VAL A 52 -3.49 -1.64 -2.82
CA VAL A 52 -3.60 -0.36 -3.52
C VAL A 52 -3.85 0.76 -2.52
N LEU A 53 -2.99 1.77 -2.54
CA LEU A 53 -3.19 3.01 -1.81
C LEU A 53 -3.90 4.01 -2.73
N LEU A 54 -5.12 4.35 -2.37
CA LEU A 54 -5.98 5.30 -3.08
C LEU A 54 -5.83 6.68 -2.44
N VAL A 55 -5.45 7.66 -3.25
CA VAL A 55 -5.51 9.08 -2.90
C VAL A 55 -6.65 9.67 -3.72
N GLU A 56 -7.78 9.95 -3.07
CA GLU A 56 -8.98 10.47 -3.74
C GLU A 56 -9.57 11.62 -2.92
N GLN A 57 -9.89 12.74 -3.57
CA GLN A 57 -10.51 13.91 -2.91
C GLN A 57 -9.75 14.36 -1.65
N ARG A 58 -8.41 14.33 -1.70
CA ARG A 58 -7.50 14.62 -0.57
C ARG A 58 -7.64 13.66 0.63
N LYS A 59 -8.27 12.51 0.45
CA LYS A 59 -8.33 11.42 1.43
C LYS A 59 -7.44 10.28 0.97
N VAL A 60 -6.80 9.62 1.92
CA VAL A 60 -5.98 8.43 1.67
C VAL A 60 -6.72 7.22 2.21
N ARG A 61 -6.87 6.19 1.38
CA ARG A 61 -7.48 4.90 1.73
C ARG A 61 -6.59 3.78 1.27
N MET A 62 -6.30 2.83 2.15
CA MET A 62 -5.58 1.61 1.79
C MET A 62 -6.59 0.49 1.54
N ARG A 63 -6.43 -0.22 0.43
CA ARG A 63 -7.07 -1.52 0.18
C ARG A 63 -5.99 -2.58 0.06
N PHE A 64 -6.19 -3.74 0.66
CA PHE A 64 -5.21 -4.82 0.68
C PHE A 64 -5.65 -5.98 -0.20
N TYR A 65 -4.69 -6.67 -0.81
CA TYR A 65 -4.97 -7.95 -1.45
C TYR A 65 -5.29 -9.00 -0.38
N TYR A 66 -6.23 -9.90 -0.70
CA TYR A 66 -6.61 -10.98 0.21
C TYR A 66 -5.40 -11.83 0.61
N ASP A 67 -4.59 -12.25 -0.36
CA ASP A 67 -3.41 -13.11 -0.12
C ASP A 67 -2.40 -12.44 0.83
N PHE A 68 -2.23 -11.12 0.72
CA PHE A 68 -1.39 -10.37 1.65
C PHE A 68 -1.95 -10.42 3.06
N LEU A 69 -3.25 -10.14 3.22
CA LEU A 69 -3.91 -10.19 4.52
C LEU A 69 -3.89 -11.59 5.13
N GLU A 70 -4.05 -12.63 4.30
CA GLU A 70 -3.98 -14.03 4.71
C GLU A 70 -2.55 -14.37 5.18
N ALA A 71 -1.52 -13.93 4.45
CA ALA A 71 -0.13 -14.16 4.81
C ALA A 71 0.26 -13.49 6.14
N VAL A 72 -0.23 -12.29 6.43
CA VAL A 72 0.12 -11.56 7.66
C VAL A 72 -0.74 -11.93 8.86
N SER A 73 -2.02 -12.27 8.64
CA SER A 73 -2.97 -12.53 9.74
C SER A 73 -3.16 -14.02 10.03
N GLY A 74 -2.85 -14.88 9.05
CA GLY A 74 -3.26 -16.27 9.02
C GLY A 74 -4.74 -16.41 8.63
N LYS A 75 -5.06 -17.46 7.85
CA LYS A 75 -6.38 -17.71 7.28
C LYS A 75 -7.52 -17.67 8.30
N GLU A 76 -7.39 -18.41 9.40
CA GLU A 76 -8.46 -18.49 10.41
C GLU A 76 -8.78 -17.14 11.06
N ASN A 77 -7.77 -16.31 11.30
CA ASN A 77 -7.97 -15.00 11.91
C ASN A 77 -8.58 -14.03 10.91
N LEU A 78 -8.16 -14.10 9.65
CA LEU A 78 -8.71 -13.29 8.58
C LEU A 78 -10.20 -13.60 8.37
N GLU A 79 -10.56 -14.89 8.30
CA GLU A 79 -11.95 -15.32 8.17
C GLU A 79 -12.79 -14.88 9.39
N LYS A 80 -12.26 -15.00 10.61
CA LYS A 80 -12.97 -14.54 11.82
C LYS A 80 -13.13 -13.01 11.88
N GLY A 81 -12.21 -12.24 11.30
CA GLY A 81 -12.20 -10.78 11.36
C GLY A 81 -12.99 -10.12 10.23
N VAL A 82 -12.69 -10.48 8.98
CA VAL A 82 -13.26 -9.85 7.77
C VAL A 82 -14.75 -10.16 7.64
N PHE A 83 -15.17 -11.40 7.92
CA PHE A 83 -16.60 -11.76 7.82
C PHE A 83 -17.45 -11.22 8.97
N LYS A 84 -16.85 -10.71 10.06
CA LYS A 84 -17.59 -10.09 11.18
C LYS A 84 -17.78 -8.59 11.01
N ILE A 85 -16.97 -7.93 10.18
CA ILE A 85 -17.00 -6.47 10.01
C ILE A 85 -17.16 -6.17 8.53
N GLN A 86 -18.39 -5.89 8.09
CA GLN A 86 -18.70 -5.56 6.69
C GLN A 86 -17.83 -4.42 6.13
N GLU A 87 -17.43 -3.46 6.96
CA GLU A 87 -16.56 -2.33 6.57
C GLU A 87 -15.15 -2.78 6.15
N LEU A 88 -14.69 -3.96 6.60
CA LEU A 88 -13.40 -4.51 6.17
C LEU A 88 -13.48 -5.14 4.78
N LEU A 89 -14.66 -5.56 4.30
CA LEU A 89 -14.81 -6.10 2.95
C LEU A 89 -14.46 -5.05 1.88
N ASP A 90 -14.81 -3.79 2.11
CA ASP A 90 -14.47 -2.68 1.21
C ASP A 90 -12.97 -2.34 1.19
N MET A 91 -12.22 -2.86 2.16
CA MET A 91 -10.77 -2.76 2.25
C MET A 91 -10.05 -3.96 1.63
N VAL A 92 -10.77 -5.00 1.20
CA VAL A 92 -10.19 -6.18 0.53
C VAL A 92 -10.38 -6.05 -0.97
N VAL A 93 -9.30 -6.22 -1.73
CA VAL A 93 -9.34 -6.30 -3.19
C VAL A 93 -9.40 -7.78 -3.60
N PRO A 94 -10.46 -8.22 -4.30
CA PRO A 94 -10.53 -9.56 -4.87
C PRO A 94 -9.42 -9.76 -5.91
N GLN A 95 -8.87 -10.98 -5.97
CA GLN A 95 -7.90 -11.34 -7.01
C GLN A 95 -8.48 -11.12 -8.42
N GLY A 96 -7.65 -10.59 -9.33
CA GLY A 96 -7.98 -10.45 -10.75
C GLY A 96 -8.79 -9.21 -11.12
N VAL A 97 -9.15 -8.35 -10.16
CA VAL A 97 -9.79 -7.06 -10.47
C VAL A 97 -8.75 -6.12 -11.07
N PRO A 98 -8.98 -5.56 -12.27
CA PRO A 98 -8.09 -4.55 -12.84
C PRO A 98 -7.98 -3.37 -11.89
N VAL A 99 -6.77 -2.89 -11.61
CA VAL A 99 -6.58 -1.71 -10.75
C VAL A 99 -7.33 -0.50 -11.28
N ALA A 100 -7.45 -0.38 -12.61
CA ALA A 100 -8.26 0.65 -13.27
C ALA A 100 -9.77 0.58 -12.94
N ALA A 101 -10.27 -0.55 -12.44
CA ALA A 101 -11.63 -0.70 -11.95
C ALA A 101 -11.77 -0.34 -10.45
N LEU A 102 -10.66 -0.18 -9.73
CA LEU A 102 -10.65 0.19 -8.31
C LEU A 102 -10.71 1.70 -8.10
N THR A 103 -10.51 2.50 -9.15
CA THR A 103 -10.58 3.96 -9.10
C THR A 103 -11.52 4.45 -10.20
N SER A 104 -12.37 5.41 -9.88
CA SER A 104 -13.30 6.01 -10.84
C SER A 104 -12.66 7.13 -11.65
N PHE A 105 -11.55 7.70 -11.17
CA PHE A 105 -10.82 8.80 -11.78
C PHE A 105 -9.33 8.71 -11.40
N GLY A 106 -8.43 9.17 -12.28
CA GLY A 106 -7.03 9.42 -11.93
C GLY A 106 -5.96 8.60 -12.66
N SER A 107 -4.71 8.85 -12.27
CA SER A 107 -3.51 8.16 -12.77
C SER A 107 -3.18 6.92 -11.92
N VAL A 108 -2.68 5.86 -12.56
CA VAL A 108 -2.25 4.63 -11.87
C VAL A 108 -0.73 4.57 -11.90
N ILE A 109 -0.12 4.46 -10.71
CA ILE A 109 1.31 4.28 -10.54
C ILE A 109 1.56 2.91 -9.93
N VAL A 110 2.36 2.09 -10.62
CA VAL A 110 2.71 0.75 -10.15
C VAL A 110 4.11 0.77 -9.58
N PHE A 111 4.24 0.41 -8.30
CA PHE A 111 5.55 0.18 -7.70
C PHE A 111 6.08 -1.20 -8.13
N PRO A 112 7.39 -1.30 -8.44
CA PRO A 112 8.03 -2.56 -8.80
C PRO A 112 7.99 -3.58 -7.67
#